data_AF-A0A257GXD8-F1
#
_entry.id   AF-A0A257GXD8-F1
#
_cell.length_a   1.000
_cell.length_b   1.000
_cell.length_c   1.000
_cell.angle_alpha   90.00
_cell.angle_beta   90.00
_cell.angle_gamma   90.00
#
_symmetry.space_group_name_H-M   'P 1'
#
loop_
_entity.id
_entity.type
_entity.pdbx_description
1 polymer ?
#
loop_
_entity_poly.entity_id
_entity_poly.type
_entity_poly.pdbx_seq_one_letter_code
_entity_poly.pdbx_strand_id
1 'polypeptide(L)' 'MAIAAPRKDSLSRTERKDLTRNSLLQAALQLMGEGRSFTSLGIREIAREAGMVPNAFYRHFRST' A
#
# COMPACT_ATOMS: atom_id res chain seq x y z
N MET A 1 12.23 10.12 32.57
CA MET A 1 10.95 9.57 32.08
C MET A 1 11.01 9.48 30.57
N ALA A 2 11.18 8.28 30.01
CA ALA A 2 11.14 8.06 28.57
C ALA A 2 9.72 7.63 28.18
N ILE A 3 9.02 8.46 27.38
CA ILE A 3 7.74 8.10 26.79
C ILE A 3 7.99 7.06 25.69
N ALA A 4 7.55 5.83 25.93
CA ALA A 4 7.64 4.75 24.96
C ALA A 4 6.79 5.12 23.73
N ALA A 5 7.40 5.05 22.53
CA ALA A 5 6.71 5.23 21.27
C ALA A 5 5.47 4.30 21.21
N PRO A 6 4.34 4.77 20.66
CA PRO A 6 3.12 3.97 20.61
C PRO A 6 3.42 2.64 19.90
N ARG A 7 3.00 1.53 20.53
CA ARG A 7 3.14 0.19 19.96
C ARG A 7 2.44 0.18 18.60
N LYS A 8 3.10 -0.39 17.60
CA LYS A 8 2.65 -0.49 16.19
C LYS A 8 1.25 -1.14 16.03
N ASP A 9 0.71 -1.71 17.11
CA ASP A 9 -0.58 -2.40 17.21
C ASP A 9 -1.79 -1.49 17.52
N SER A 10 -1.61 -0.20 17.81
CA SER A 10 -2.72 0.70 18.17
C SER A 10 -3.49 1.30 16.99
N LEU A 11 -3.25 0.83 15.76
CA LEU A 11 -3.89 1.39 14.57
C LEU A 11 -5.33 0.90 14.45
N SER A 12 -6.26 1.84 14.37
CA SER A 12 -7.64 1.62 13.99
C SER A 12 -7.72 0.89 12.64
N ARG A 13 -8.81 0.15 12.44
CA ARG A 13 -9.08 -0.53 11.17
C ARG A 13 -9.05 0.45 9.98
N THR A 14 -9.52 1.68 10.18
CA THR A 14 -9.48 2.73 9.16
C THR A 14 -8.06 3.15 8.84
N GLU A 15 -7.25 3.46 9.86
CA GLU A 15 -5.83 3.83 9.68
C GLU A 15 -5.05 2.72 8.98
N ARG A 16 -5.32 1.45 9.30
CA ARG A 16 -4.72 0.31 8.61
C ARG A 16 -5.12 0.24 7.13
N LYS A 17 -6.38 0.56 6.79
CA LYS A 17 -6.83 0.63 5.38
C LYS A 17 -6.13 1.78 4.65
N ASP A 18 -5.98 2.93 5.29
CA ASP A 18 -5.34 4.11 4.69
C ASP A 18 -3.84 3.89 4.48
N LEU A 19 -3.14 3.32 5.47
CA LEU A 19 -1.75 2.91 5.32
C LEU A 19 -1.57 1.96 4.15
N THR A 20 -2.44 0.95 4.06
CA THR A 20 -2.38 -0.03 2.96
C THR A 20 -2.60 0.64 1.60
N ARG A 21 -3.55 1.58 1.52
CA ARG A 21 -3.82 2.35 0.30
C ARG A 21 -2.60 3.20 -0.08
N ASN A 22 -1.99 3.87 0.89
CA ASN A 22 -0.79 4.69 0.66
C ASN A 22 0.40 3.83 0.19
N SER A 23 0.62 2.65 0.77
CA SER A 23 1.66 1.73 0.31
C SER A 23 1.48 1.31 -1.15
N LEU A 24 0.24 1.07 -1.59
CA LEU A 24 -0.06 0.72 -2.98
C LEU A 24 0.21 1.88 -3.95
N LEU A 25 -0.09 3.12 -3.55
CA LEU A 25 0.23 4.30 -4.36
C LEU A 25 1.74 4.57 -4.43
N GLN A 26 2.45 4.43 -3.31
CA GLN A 26 3.90 4.59 -3.27
C GLN A 26 4.62 3.55 -4.14
N ALA A 27 4.18 2.29 -4.08
CA ALA A 27 4.69 1.24 -4.96
C ALA A 27 4.50 1.57 -6.45
N ALA A 28 3.33 2.08 -6.84
CA ALA A 28 3.08 2.50 -8.22
C ALA A 28 4.00 3.67 -8.63
N LEU A 29 4.20 4.65 -7.76
CA LEU A 29 5.10 5.78 -8.00
C LEU A 29 6.58 5.34 -8.11
N GLN A 30 7.01 4.39 -7.28
CA GLN A 30 8.36 3.83 -7.34
C GLN A 30 8.61 3.13 -8.69
N LEU A 31 7.69 2.25 -9.10
CA LEU A 31 7.78 1.56 -10.39
C LEU A 31 7.76 2.54 -11.58
N MET A 32 6.99 3.63 -11.49
CA MET A 32 7.03 4.70 -12.50
C MET A 32 8.36 5.47 -12.48
N GLY A 33 8.94 5.69 -11.30
CA GLY A 33 10.24 6.34 -11.12
C GLY A 33 11.40 5.58 -11.78
N GLU A 34 11.23 4.28 -12.03
CA GLU A 34 12.17 3.47 -12.82
C GLU A 34 12.06 3.68 -14.33
N GLY A 35 11.29 4.67 -14.78
CA GLY A 35 11.11 5.02 -16.19
C GLY A 35 10.00 4.25 -16.90
N ARG A 36 9.19 3.50 -16.15
CA ARG A 36 8.07 2.74 -16.71
C ARG A 36 6.81 3.58 -16.82
N SER A 37 6.06 3.38 -17.91
CA SER A 37 4.76 4.04 -18.07
C SER A 37 3.73 3.42 -17.15
N PHE A 38 2.80 4.25 -16.65
CA PHE A 38 1.68 3.79 -15.83
C PHE A 38 0.86 2.68 -16.53
N THR A 39 0.65 2.79 -17.84
CA THR A 39 -0.10 1.80 -18.63
C THR A 39 0.58 0.44 -18.74
N SER A 40 1.89 0.36 -18.47
CA SER A 40 2.65 -0.88 -18.44
C SER A 40 2.64 -1.59 -17.08
N LEU A 41 2.14 -0.93 -16.03
CA LEU A 41 2.13 -1.48 -14.67
C LEU A 41 0.94 -2.41 -14.45
N GLY A 42 1.21 -3.63 -13.97
CA GLY A 42 0.18 -4.58 -13.59
C GLY A 42 -0.28 -4.41 -12.14
N ILE A 43 -1.55 -4.67 -11.85
CA ILE A 43 -2.09 -4.68 -10.46
C ILE A 43 -1.31 -5.64 -9.55
N ARG A 44 -1.00 -6.85 -10.05
CA ARG A 44 -0.25 -7.87 -9.29
C ARG A 44 1.18 -7.43 -8.99
N GLU A 45 1.75 -6.65 -9.89
CA GLU A 45 3.10 -6.11 -9.77
C GLU A 45 3.14 -5.02 -8.70
N ILE A 46 2.21 -4.05 -8.76
CA ILE A 46 2.05 -3.00 -7.73
C ILE A 46 1.80 -3.63 -6.36
N ALA A 47 0.94 -4.67 -6.28
CA ALA A 47 0.68 -5.36 -5.03
C ALA A 47 1.94 -6.04 -4.46
N ARG A 48 2.75 -6.67 -5.32
CA ARG A 48 4.01 -7.31 -4.90
C ARG A 48 4.99 -6.28 -4.35
N GLU A 49 5.17 -5.16 -5.06
CA GLU A 49 6.07 -4.09 -4.66
C GLU A 49 5.64 -3.47 -3.31
N ALA A 50 4.33 -3.33 -3.07
CA ALA A 50 3.79 -2.89 -1.79
C ALA A 50 3.86 -3.95 -0.66
N GLY A 51 4.47 -5.12 -0.88
CA GLY A 51 4.51 -6.21 0.09
C GLY A 51 3.15 -6.86 0.38
N MET A 52 2.21 -6.76 -0.56
CA MET A 52 0.84 -7.23 -0.43
C MET A 52 0.58 -8.50 -1.26
N VAL A 53 -0.24 -9.40 -0.73
CA VAL A 53 -0.82 -10.49 -1.53
C VAL A 53 -1.77 -9.92 -2.61
N PRO A 54 -1.64 -10.29 -3.90
CA PRO A 54 -2.44 -9.69 -4.98
C PRO A 54 -3.95 -9.72 -4.77
N ASN A 55 -4.48 -10.76 -4.11
CA ASN A 55 -5.91 -10.85 -3.79
C ASN A 55 -6.41 -9.75 -2.84
N ALA A 56 -5.54 -9.21 -1.98
CA ALA A 56 -5.92 -8.12 -1.11
C ALA A 56 -6.14 -6.82 -1.89
N PHE A 57 -5.43 -6.60 -3.00
CA PHE A 57 -5.55 -5.39 -3.82
C PHE A 57 -7.00 -5.12 -4.20
N TYR A 58 -7.70 -6.11 -4.75
CA TYR A 58 -9.09 -5.98 -5.18
C TYR A 58 -10.02 -5.58 -4.04
N ARG A 59 -9.72 -5.93 -2.78
CA ARG A 59 -10.54 -5.56 -1.62
C ARG A 59 -10.39 -4.10 -1.22
N HIS A 60 -9.26 -3.47 -1.53
CA HIS A 60 -9.00 -2.07 -1.19
C HIS A 60 -9.56 -1.09 -2.22
N PHE A 61 -9.72 -1.53 -3.47
CA PHE A 61 -10.22 -0.71 -4.57
C PHE A 61 -11.64 -1.07 -5.05
N ARG A 62 -12.32 -2.05 -4.42
CA ARG A 62 -13.71 -2.43 -4.75
C ARG A 62 -14.79 -1.48 -4.22
N SER A 63 -14.45 -0.57 -3.32
CA SER A 63 -15.41 0.39 -2.79
C SER A 63 -15.43 1.63 -3.69
N THR A 64 -16.25 1.56 -4.74
CA THR A 64 -17.04 2.72 -5.19
C THR A 64 -18.29 2.80 -4.33
#